data_AF-A0A937BEU6-F1
#
_entry.id   AF-A0A937BEU6-F1
#
_cell.length_a   1.000
_cell.length_b   1.000
_cell.length_c   1.000
_cell.angle_alpha   90.00
_cell.angle_beta   90.00
_cell.angle_gamma   90.00
#
_symmetry.space_group_name_H-M   'P 1'
#
loop_
_entity.id
_entity.type
_entity.pdbx_description
1 polymer ?
#
loop_
_entity_poly.entity_id
_entity_poly.type
_entity_poly.pdbx_seq_one_letter_code
_entity_poly.pdbx_strand_id
1 'polypeptide(L)'
;MSHWTENWELVVGLEVHAQLLTESKAYSNDPNAYGDHPNTNVSVVSLGMPGVLPVPNTKVIDHAIRIGLACGCTIAPRMHYARKNYFYPDLPKGYQITQDTTPICTGGQIMVPVEGGEKRIGITRIHMEEDAGKSIHDVDPFNTLVDLNRAGVPLVEIVSEPDIRTSQEAYDYLVEVRRLVRYLDICDGNMEEGSLRCDANISVRRKGTTAFGTRTEVKNLNSFKNVQRAIEFEAQRQSEVLEAGGTISMETRTFDAAKGTTMSLRSKEMAHDYRYFPEPDIQPLTVTEAKKEAIRKAMPPLPRELYARYISVLGLSPYDAGILTDNKETALYYEELLKHTGNAKAAANWVMGDVRSWINERGFTMHQFPVKAEQLAGLIALIDGGKVSHTVASQKLFPLLVLHGDATAEALATANGLLLDTNEDVIEAAVNETMARYPDKVAAYRAGNKGLLGLFMGDVMKATKGKADPRRVNDVVKRMLDGTND
;
A
#
# COMPACT_ATOMS: atom_id res chain seq x y z
N MET A 1 23.23 18.39 4.07
CA MET A 1 23.15 18.38 2.60
C MET A 1 24.55 18.16 2.07
N SER A 2 24.75 17.18 1.20
CA SER A 2 26.04 16.85 0.62
C SER A 2 26.49 17.92 -0.37
N HIS A 3 27.75 18.35 -0.29
CA HIS A 3 28.31 19.47 -1.07
C HIS A 3 28.22 19.29 -2.60
N TRP A 4 28.17 18.05 -3.10
CA TRP A 4 28.07 17.78 -4.54
C TRP A 4 26.79 18.32 -5.18
N THR A 5 25.73 18.54 -4.39
CA THR A 5 24.44 19.03 -4.88
C THR A 5 24.47 20.48 -5.35
N GLU A 6 25.55 21.23 -5.12
CA GLU A 6 25.71 22.62 -5.59
C GLU A 6 25.82 22.68 -7.11
N ASN A 7 26.67 21.85 -7.72
CA ASN A 7 27.01 21.89 -9.14
C ASN A 7 26.33 20.79 -9.98
N TRP A 8 25.89 19.71 -9.33
CA TRP A 8 25.41 18.51 -10.01
C TRP A 8 23.93 18.25 -9.76
N GLU A 9 23.29 17.64 -10.75
CA GLU A 9 21.95 17.11 -10.72
C GLU A 9 22.02 15.58 -10.83
N LEU A 10 21.32 14.90 -9.93
CA LEU A 10 21.18 13.45 -9.94
C LEU A 10 20.20 13.01 -11.02
N VAL A 11 20.49 11.92 -11.72
CA VAL A 11 19.60 11.26 -12.67
C VAL A 11 19.57 9.77 -12.33
N VAL A 12 18.40 9.28 -11.94
CA VAL A 12 18.21 7.87 -11.58
C VAL A 12 17.07 7.24 -12.38
N GLY A 13 17.31 6.03 -12.86
CA GLY A 13 16.28 5.09 -13.30
C GLY A 13 16.30 3.84 -12.42
N LEU A 14 15.15 3.26 -12.16
CA LEU A 14 15.01 2.06 -11.33
C LEU A 14 14.45 0.89 -12.14
N GLU A 15 14.98 -0.30 -11.89
CA GLU A 15 14.53 -1.57 -12.46
C GLU A 15 13.95 -2.42 -11.34
N VAL A 16 12.63 -2.41 -11.21
CA VAL A 16 11.93 -3.09 -10.11
C VAL A 16 11.41 -4.44 -10.57
N HIS A 17 11.87 -5.52 -9.94
CA HIS A 17 11.42 -6.87 -10.21
C HIS A 17 10.40 -7.28 -9.15
N ALA A 18 9.19 -7.63 -9.57
CA ALA A 18 8.11 -8.09 -8.68
C ALA A 18 7.76 -9.56 -9.00
N GLN A 19 7.91 -10.44 -8.01
CA GLN A 19 7.46 -11.83 -8.05
C GLN A 19 5.95 -11.89 -8.01
N LEU A 20 5.37 -12.58 -8.99
CA LEU A 20 3.94 -12.62 -9.18
C LEU A 20 3.29 -13.71 -8.31
N LEU A 21 2.25 -13.32 -7.56
CA LEU A 21 1.38 -14.20 -6.78
C LEU A 21 0.53 -15.06 -7.72
N THR A 22 1.02 -16.27 -7.96
CA THR A 22 0.44 -17.26 -8.86
C THR A 22 0.57 -18.63 -8.22
N GLU A 23 -0.31 -19.57 -8.54
CA GLU A 23 -0.25 -20.93 -7.98
C GLU A 23 0.90 -21.75 -8.58
N SER A 24 1.11 -21.63 -9.89
CA SER A 24 2.18 -22.31 -10.63
C SER A 24 3.21 -21.34 -11.18
N LYS A 25 4.39 -21.85 -11.52
CA LYS A 25 5.49 -21.10 -12.14
C LYS A 25 5.13 -20.49 -13.50
N ALA A 26 6.03 -19.67 -14.05
CA ALA A 26 5.83 -18.89 -15.27
C ALA A 26 5.59 -19.75 -16.51
N TYR A 27 6.33 -20.86 -16.60
CA TYR A 27 6.41 -21.70 -17.79
C TYR A 27 6.29 -23.21 -17.51
N SER A 28 5.95 -23.60 -16.27
CA SER A 28 5.75 -24.98 -15.83
C SER A 28 4.57 -25.08 -14.86
N ASN A 29 4.12 -26.29 -14.57
CA ASN A 29 3.09 -26.57 -13.57
C ASN A 29 3.66 -26.75 -12.14
N ASP A 30 4.93 -26.40 -11.93
CA ASP A 30 5.56 -26.49 -10.61
C ASP A 30 4.93 -25.48 -9.64
N PRO A 31 4.82 -25.82 -8.34
CA PRO A 31 4.35 -24.88 -7.33
C PRO A 31 5.22 -23.62 -7.28
N ASN A 32 4.57 -22.46 -7.20
CA ASN A 32 5.22 -21.21 -6.84
C ASN A 32 5.04 -20.97 -5.33
N ALA A 33 5.83 -21.70 -4.54
CA ALA A 33 5.80 -21.66 -3.09
C ALA A 33 7.19 -21.30 -2.52
N TYR A 34 7.19 -20.57 -1.40
CA TYR A 34 8.38 -20.15 -0.67
C TYR A 34 8.52 -20.93 0.64
N GLY A 35 9.76 -21.19 1.06
CA GLY A 35 10.08 -21.76 2.37
C GLY A 35 10.17 -23.30 2.42
N ASP A 36 9.87 -23.99 1.33
CA ASP A 36 9.99 -25.45 1.25
C ASP A 36 11.47 -25.91 1.21
N HIS A 37 11.67 -27.22 1.43
CA HIS A 37 13.00 -27.82 1.37
C HIS A 37 13.63 -27.65 -0.03
N PRO A 38 14.98 -27.54 -0.13
CA PRO A 38 15.64 -27.31 -1.41
C PRO A 38 15.28 -28.34 -2.49
N ASN A 39 15.06 -27.85 -3.71
CA ASN A 39 14.75 -28.68 -4.90
C ASN A 39 13.51 -29.59 -4.77
N THR A 40 12.47 -29.19 -4.03
CA THR A 40 11.17 -29.92 -3.97
C THR A 40 10.10 -29.33 -4.88
N ASN A 41 10.22 -28.05 -5.26
CA ASN A 41 9.27 -27.33 -6.10
C ASN A 41 9.77 -27.26 -7.55
N VAL A 42 10.14 -28.42 -8.10
CA VAL A 42 10.80 -28.51 -9.42
C VAL A 42 10.25 -29.68 -10.24
N SER A 43 10.21 -29.47 -11.56
CA SER A 43 9.97 -30.51 -12.57
C SER A 43 11.11 -30.54 -13.58
N VAL A 44 11.03 -31.47 -14.52
CA VAL A 44 11.92 -31.53 -15.68
C VAL A 44 12.00 -30.21 -16.45
N VAL A 45 10.93 -29.39 -16.45
CA VAL A 45 10.90 -28.08 -17.13
C VAL A 45 11.73 -27.06 -16.36
N SER A 46 11.50 -26.91 -15.05
CA SER A 46 12.30 -26.01 -14.20
C SER A 46 13.77 -26.43 -14.14
N LEU A 47 14.06 -27.73 -14.21
CA LEU A 47 15.41 -28.27 -14.25
C LEU A 47 16.09 -28.13 -15.63
N GLY A 48 15.38 -27.65 -16.66
CA GLY A 48 15.95 -27.46 -18.00
C GLY A 48 16.40 -28.77 -18.67
N MET A 49 15.70 -29.88 -18.40
CA MET A 49 16.09 -31.19 -18.94
C MET A 49 15.98 -31.26 -20.48
N PRO A 50 16.78 -32.10 -21.16
CA PRO A 50 16.68 -32.24 -22.60
C PRO A 50 15.27 -32.65 -23.07
N GLY A 51 14.74 -31.95 -24.07
CA GLY A 51 13.44 -32.26 -24.71
C GLY A 51 12.21 -31.62 -24.05
N VAL A 52 12.38 -30.81 -23.01
CA VAL A 52 11.27 -30.08 -22.38
C VAL A 52 10.89 -28.81 -23.16
N LEU A 53 9.65 -28.36 -23.00
CA LEU A 53 9.13 -27.14 -23.61
C LEU A 53 8.43 -26.27 -22.55
N PRO A 54 8.57 -24.93 -22.62
CA PRO A 54 7.86 -24.00 -21.74
C PRO A 54 6.37 -23.87 -22.11
N VAL A 55 5.50 -23.79 -21.11
CA VAL A 55 4.06 -23.51 -21.31
C VAL A 55 3.67 -22.25 -20.52
N PRO A 56 3.34 -21.13 -21.19
CA PRO A 56 3.06 -19.87 -20.50
C PRO A 56 1.88 -19.94 -19.54
N ASN A 57 2.07 -19.39 -18.35
CA ASN A 57 1.02 -19.23 -17.35
C ASN A 57 0.09 -18.05 -17.68
N THR A 58 -1.21 -18.32 -17.80
CA THR A 58 -2.21 -17.30 -18.14
C THR A 58 -2.36 -16.22 -17.07
N LYS A 59 -2.15 -16.56 -15.79
CA LYS A 59 -2.22 -15.59 -14.68
C LYS A 59 -1.07 -14.60 -14.70
N VAL A 60 0.10 -14.99 -15.19
CA VAL A 60 1.26 -14.08 -15.37
C VAL A 60 0.89 -12.98 -16.36
N ILE A 61 0.26 -13.35 -17.46
CA ILE A 61 -0.22 -12.42 -18.48
C ILE A 61 -1.30 -11.49 -17.90
N ASP A 62 -2.26 -12.04 -17.16
CA ASP A 62 -3.34 -11.27 -16.53
C ASP A 62 -2.79 -10.23 -15.55
N HIS A 63 -1.84 -10.62 -14.70
CA HIS A 63 -1.18 -9.74 -13.73
C HIS A 63 -0.34 -8.67 -14.40
N ALA A 64 0.39 -9.00 -15.46
CA ALA A 64 1.17 -8.02 -16.22
C ALA A 64 0.28 -6.98 -16.92
N ILE A 65 -0.87 -7.39 -17.48
CA ILE A 65 -1.88 -6.45 -18.00
C ILE A 65 -2.44 -5.59 -16.86
N ARG A 66 -2.73 -6.20 -15.70
CA ARG A 66 -3.30 -5.51 -14.54
C ARG A 66 -2.42 -4.35 -14.06
N ILE A 67 -1.12 -4.58 -13.85
CA ILE A 67 -0.18 -3.51 -13.48
C ILE A 67 -0.02 -2.47 -14.60
N GLY A 68 0.02 -2.92 -15.85
CA GLY A 68 0.08 -2.02 -17.00
C GLY A 68 -1.11 -1.05 -17.06
N LEU A 69 -2.33 -1.56 -16.87
CA LEU A 69 -3.53 -0.73 -16.83
C LEU A 69 -3.51 0.23 -15.64
N ALA A 70 -3.07 -0.23 -14.47
CA ALA A 70 -3.00 0.60 -13.27
C ALA A 70 -1.99 1.75 -13.38
N CYS A 71 -0.90 1.54 -14.12
CA CYS A 71 0.11 2.55 -14.43
C CYS A 71 -0.23 3.42 -15.65
N GLY A 72 -1.38 3.18 -16.30
CA GLY A 72 -1.77 3.88 -17.53
C GLY A 72 -0.85 3.56 -18.73
N CYS A 73 -0.22 2.40 -18.76
CA CYS A 73 0.62 1.94 -19.86
C CYS A 73 -0.21 1.62 -21.11
N THR A 74 0.44 1.67 -22.27
CA THR A 74 -0.09 1.05 -23.49
C THR A 74 0.21 -0.44 -23.46
N ILE A 75 -0.84 -1.26 -23.50
CA ILE A 75 -0.70 -2.72 -23.58
C ILE A 75 -0.50 -3.14 -25.04
N ALA A 76 0.59 -3.84 -25.33
CA ALA A 76 0.90 -4.31 -26.67
C ALA A 76 -0.20 -5.27 -27.20
N PRO A 77 -0.72 -5.07 -28.42
CA PRO A 77 -1.75 -5.95 -28.97
C PRO A 77 -1.18 -7.34 -29.33
N ARG A 78 0.10 -7.40 -29.69
CA ARG A 78 0.83 -8.61 -30.02
C ARG A 78 2.28 -8.49 -29.55
N MET A 79 2.81 -9.55 -28.98
CA MET A 79 4.17 -9.62 -28.45
C MET A 79 4.76 -11.02 -28.60
N HIS A 80 6.08 -11.13 -28.55
CA HIS A 80 6.81 -12.39 -28.45
C HIS A 80 7.66 -12.42 -27.18
N TYR A 81 7.91 -13.63 -26.67
CA TYR A 81 8.94 -13.87 -25.68
C TYR A 81 10.32 -13.92 -26.38
N ALA A 82 11.38 -13.69 -25.62
CA ALA A 82 12.75 -13.75 -26.08
C ALA A 82 13.61 -14.55 -25.10
N ARG A 83 14.68 -15.15 -25.61
CA ARG A 83 15.72 -15.77 -24.77
C ARG A 83 16.81 -14.75 -24.48
N LYS A 84 17.08 -14.52 -23.19
CA LYS A 84 18.28 -13.83 -22.71
C LYS A 84 19.32 -14.88 -22.33
N ASN A 85 20.34 -15.05 -23.18
CA ASN A 85 21.29 -16.16 -23.06
C ASN A 85 22.46 -15.77 -22.16
N TYR A 86 22.62 -16.46 -21.03
CA TYR A 86 23.79 -16.36 -20.16
C TYR A 86 23.94 -17.63 -19.32
N PHE A 87 25.18 -17.97 -18.99
CA PHE A 87 25.48 -19.17 -18.21
C PHE A 87 25.70 -18.79 -16.75
N TYR A 88 24.91 -19.38 -15.86
CA TYR A 88 25.10 -19.29 -14.43
C TYR A 88 24.50 -20.55 -13.77
N PRO A 89 25.07 -21.08 -12.67
CA PRO A 89 24.63 -22.35 -12.08
C PRO A 89 23.16 -22.42 -11.67
N ASP A 90 22.57 -21.28 -11.28
CA ASP A 90 21.16 -21.19 -10.88
C ASP A 90 20.19 -20.96 -12.06
N LEU A 91 20.70 -20.89 -13.30
CA LEU A 91 19.91 -20.77 -14.52
C LEU A 91 20.03 -22.07 -15.35
N PRO A 92 19.23 -23.10 -15.05
CA PRO A 92 19.44 -24.45 -15.58
C PRO A 92 19.33 -24.53 -17.12
N LYS A 93 18.52 -23.68 -17.74
CA LYS A 93 18.32 -23.67 -19.21
C LYS A 93 19.49 -23.04 -19.98
N GLY A 94 20.40 -22.33 -19.31
CA GLY A 94 21.43 -21.49 -19.96
C GLY A 94 20.87 -20.25 -20.67
N TYR A 95 19.57 -19.98 -20.50
CA TYR A 95 18.89 -18.77 -20.93
C TYR A 95 17.67 -18.52 -20.04
N GLN A 96 17.30 -17.25 -19.90
CA GLN A 96 16.09 -16.79 -19.21
C GLN A 96 15.05 -16.41 -20.27
N ILE A 97 13.82 -16.91 -20.14
CA ILE A 97 12.69 -16.48 -20.96
C ILE A 97 12.18 -15.13 -20.43
N THR A 98 12.25 -14.10 -21.27
CA THR A 98 11.86 -12.71 -20.96
C THR A 98 11.16 -12.08 -22.17
N GLN A 99 11.02 -10.76 -22.23
CA GLN A 99 10.64 -10.03 -23.44
C GLN A 99 11.70 -9.00 -23.77
N ASP A 100 12.10 -8.88 -25.04
CA ASP A 100 13.11 -7.91 -25.48
C ASP A 100 12.44 -6.72 -26.20
N THR A 101 12.21 -6.82 -27.50
CA THR A 101 11.72 -5.68 -28.31
C THR A 101 10.22 -5.42 -28.20
N THR A 102 9.44 -6.39 -27.74
CA THR A 102 7.98 -6.28 -27.59
C THR A 102 7.54 -6.55 -26.14
N PRO A 103 7.86 -5.67 -25.18
CA PRO A 103 7.33 -5.80 -23.83
C PRO A 103 5.80 -5.70 -23.84
N ILE A 104 5.15 -6.35 -22.88
CA ILE A 104 3.68 -6.32 -22.77
C ILE A 104 3.13 -4.91 -22.49
N CYS A 105 3.88 -4.07 -21.78
CA CYS A 105 3.49 -2.70 -21.48
C CYS A 105 4.60 -1.72 -21.90
N THR A 106 4.21 -0.60 -22.50
CA THR A 106 5.09 0.53 -22.80
C THR A 106 4.48 1.85 -22.35
N GLY A 107 5.33 2.79 -21.95
CA GLY A 107 4.88 4.07 -21.41
C GLY A 107 4.13 3.89 -20.08
N GLY A 108 3.46 4.95 -19.64
CA GLY A 108 2.76 5.00 -18.35
C GLY A 108 3.51 5.85 -17.34
N GLN A 109 3.05 5.82 -16.10
CA GLN A 109 3.59 6.67 -15.03
C GLN A 109 3.19 6.18 -13.64
N ILE A 110 4.00 6.55 -12.65
CA ILE A 110 3.65 6.51 -11.23
C ILE A 110 3.81 7.91 -10.69
N MET A 111 2.85 8.35 -9.87
CA MET A 111 2.91 9.64 -9.19
C MET A 111 3.50 9.46 -7.83
N VAL A 112 4.40 10.36 -7.48
CA VAL A 112 5.24 10.26 -6.29
C VAL A 112 5.09 11.54 -5.49
N PRO A 113 4.80 11.47 -4.18
CA PRO A 113 4.70 12.67 -3.36
C PRO A 113 6.03 13.42 -3.33
N VAL A 114 5.99 14.74 -3.47
CA VAL A 114 7.16 15.64 -3.34
C VAL A 114 6.77 16.87 -2.53
N GLU A 115 7.76 17.63 -2.08
CA GLU A 115 7.50 18.90 -1.40
C GLU A 115 6.68 19.83 -2.32
N GLY A 116 5.49 20.22 -1.88
CA GLY A 116 4.59 21.09 -2.65
C GLY A 116 3.67 20.40 -3.66
N GLY A 117 3.64 19.06 -3.76
CA GLY A 117 2.67 18.36 -4.61
C GLY A 117 3.02 16.91 -4.94
N GLU A 118 2.76 16.52 -6.19
CA GLU A 118 3.14 15.21 -6.73
C GLU A 118 4.02 15.40 -7.96
N LYS A 119 5.01 14.52 -8.11
CA LYS A 119 5.85 14.43 -9.29
C LYS A 119 5.47 13.18 -10.08
N ARG A 120 5.38 13.34 -11.40
CA ARG A 120 5.23 12.22 -12.33
C ARG A 120 6.59 11.58 -12.58
N ILE A 121 6.66 10.27 -12.43
CA ILE A 121 7.80 9.45 -12.85
C ILE A 121 7.33 8.51 -13.96
N GLY A 122 7.91 8.64 -15.15
CA GLY A 122 7.55 7.81 -16.30
C GLY A 122 7.90 6.34 -16.10
N ILE A 123 7.15 5.47 -16.77
CA ILE A 123 7.52 4.07 -16.95
C ILE A 123 7.92 3.89 -18.40
N THR A 124 9.12 3.36 -18.63
CA THR A 124 9.61 3.02 -19.96
C THR A 124 8.84 1.80 -20.47
N ARG A 125 8.82 0.74 -19.66
CA ARG A 125 8.23 -0.56 -20.00
C ARG A 125 7.93 -1.40 -18.76
N ILE A 126 7.02 -2.36 -18.93
CA ILE A 126 6.86 -3.51 -18.03
C ILE A 126 6.90 -4.77 -18.89
N HIS A 127 7.75 -5.74 -18.53
CA HIS A 127 7.84 -7.02 -19.23
C HIS A 127 7.76 -8.21 -18.27
N MET A 128 7.33 -9.34 -18.81
CA MET A 128 7.27 -10.62 -18.11
C MET A 128 8.59 -11.37 -18.27
N GLU A 129 9.03 -12.01 -17.20
CA GLU A 129 10.17 -12.92 -17.22
C GLU A 129 10.05 -14.01 -16.17
N GLU A 130 10.99 -14.95 -16.17
CA GLU A 130 11.15 -15.93 -15.09
C GLU A 130 12.37 -15.63 -14.22
N ASP A 131 12.28 -15.97 -12.95
CA ASP A 131 13.40 -15.87 -12.03
C ASP A 131 14.39 -17.04 -12.19
N ALA A 132 15.62 -16.81 -11.78
CA ALA A 132 16.62 -17.84 -11.62
C ALA A 132 16.46 -18.55 -10.25
N GLY A 133 17.15 -19.67 -10.09
CA GLY A 133 17.30 -20.34 -8.80
C GLY A 133 18.10 -19.50 -7.80
N LYS A 134 18.55 -20.13 -6.72
CA LYS A 134 19.38 -19.52 -5.69
C LYS A 134 20.72 -20.24 -5.61
N SER A 135 21.79 -19.46 -5.70
CA SER A 135 23.16 -19.90 -5.38
C SER A 135 23.47 -19.54 -3.92
N ILE A 136 23.90 -20.52 -3.13
CA ILE A 136 24.18 -20.40 -1.69
C ILE A 136 25.66 -20.68 -1.46
N HIS A 137 26.40 -19.69 -0.95
CA HIS A 137 27.86 -19.73 -0.84
C HIS A 137 28.37 -19.86 0.60
N ASP A 138 27.49 -19.69 1.59
CA ASP A 138 27.81 -19.57 3.00
C ASP A 138 27.56 -20.86 3.81
N VAL A 139 26.92 -21.86 3.20
CA VAL A 139 26.60 -23.15 3.85
C VAL A 139 27.73 -24.16 3.70
N ASP A 140 28.33 -24.26 2.52
CA ASP A 140 29.48 -25.13 2.26
C ASP A 140 30.74 -24.29 2.06
N PRO A 141 31.85 -24.58 2.77
CA PRO A 141 33.06 -23.75 2.72
C PRO A 141 33.83 -23.86 1.40
N PHE A 142 33.57 -24.87 0.57
CA PHE A 142 34.33 -25.14 -0.66
C PHE A 142 33.47 -25.06 -1.93
N ASN A 143 32.16 -25.24 -1.81
CA ASN A 143 31.26 -25.38 -2.93
C ASN A 143 30.10 -24.39 -2.83
N THR A 144 29.53 -24.04 -3.98
CA THR A 144 28.25 -23.35 -4.04
C THR A 144 27.13 -24.37 -4.12
N LEU A 145 26.14 -24.26 -3.25
CA LEU A 145 24.94 -25.09 -3.28
C LEU A 145 23.88 -24.40 -4.13
N VAL A 146 23.23 -25.15 -5.02
CA VAL A 146 22.20 -24.62 -5.92
C VAL A 146 20.84 -25.15 -5.50
N ASP A 147 19.91 -24.23 -5.25
CA ASP A 147 18.49 -24.52 -5.02
C ASP A 147 17.65 -23.95 -6.17
N LEU A 148 16.99 -24.84 -6.90
CA LEU A 148 16.19 -24.52 -8.08
C LEU A 148 14.69 -24.37 -7.78
N ASN A 149 14.28 -24.37 -6.52
CA ASN A 149 12.89 -24.08 -6.14
C ASN A 149 12.38 -22.76 -6.76
N ARG A 150 13.24 -21.73 -6.82
CA ARG A 150 12.89 -20.43 -7.40
C ARG A 150 13.02 -20.36 -8.93
N ALA A 151 13.73 -21.30 -9.56
CA ALA A 151 13.91 -21.28 -11.01
C ALA A 151 12.57 -21.43 -11.74
N GLY A 152 12.22 -20.46 -12.57
CA GLY A 152 10.93 -20.41 -13.27
C GLY A 152 9.84 -19.61 -12.56
N VAL A 153 10.08 -19.07 -11.36
CA VAL A 153 9.10 -18.22 -10.65
C VAL A 153 8.77 -17.00 -11.51
N PRO A 154 7.49 -16.63 -11.66
CA PRO A 154 7.11 -15.54 -12.55
C PRO A 154 7.44 -14.17 -11.99
N LEU A 155 7.95 -13.31 -12.87
CA LEU A 155 8.31 -11.93 -12.59
C LEU A 155 7.67 -10.97 -13.57
N VAL A 156 7.43 -9.75 -13.09
CA VAL A 156 7.40 -8.58 -13.95
C VAL A 156 8.54 -7.64 -13.58
N GLU A 157 9.23 -7.12 -14.58
CA GLU A 157 10.23 -6.07 -14.42
C GLU A 157 9.59 -4.74 -14.84
N ILE A 158 9.54 -3.77 -13.93
CA ILE A 158 9.03 -2.42 -14.12
C ILE A 158 10.22 -1.48 -14.24
N VAL A 159 10.45 -0.96 -15.43
CA VAL A 159 11.59 -0.09 -15.73
C VAL A 159 11.11 1.35 -15.78
N SER A 160 11.58 2.18 -14.85
CA SER A 160 11.25 3.61 -14.84
C SER A 160 11.97 4.36 -15.97
N GLU A 161 11.44 5.50 -16.36
CA GLU A 161 12.22 6.53 -17.04
C GLU A 161 13.27 7.12 -16.06
N PRO A 162 14.37 7.70 -16.56
CA PRO A 162 15.37 8.34 -15.72
C PRO A 162 14.90 9.72 -15.23
N ASP A 163 13.75 9.78 -14.56
CA ASP A 163 13.06 11.00 -14.10
C ASP A 163 13.35 11.35 -12.64
N ILE A 164 13.89 10.39 -11.87
CA ILE A 164 14.20 10.55 -10.45
C ILE A 164 15.42 11.48 -10.29
N ARG A 165 15.29 12.48 -9.40
CA ARG A 165 16.27 13.54 -9.14
C ARG A 165 16.76 13.61 -7.70
N THR A 166 16.16 12.86 -6.79
CA THR A 166 16.63 12.77 -5.39
C THR A 166 16.55 11.33 -4.90
N SER A 167 17.34 10.99 -3.88
CA SER A 167 17.21 9.70 -3.19
C SER A 167 15.84 9.55 -2.53
N GLN A 168 15.24 10.65 -2.06
CA GLN A 168 13.89 10.65 -1.49
C GLN A 168 12.84 10.27 -2.54
N GLU A 169 12.88 10.87 -3.73
CA GLU A 169 11.99 10.49 -4.84
C GLU A 169 12.13 9.01 -5.23
N ALA A 170 13.36 8.45 -5.18
CA ALA A 170 13.58 7.02 -5.44
C ALA A 170 12.89 6.12 -4.41
N TYR A 171 12.96 6.50 -3.13
CA TYR A 171 12.28 5.80 -2.04
C TYR A 171 10.78 5.86 -2.19
N ASP A 172 10.24 7.06 -2.40
CA ASP A 172 8.80 7.28 -2.52
C ASP A 172 8.24 6.58 -3.77
N TYR A 173 9.00 6.54 -4.87
CA TYR A 173 8.63 5.73 -6.04
C TYR A 173 8.51 4.24 -5.70
N LEU A 174 9.48 3.68 -4.98
CA LEU A 174 9.45 2.26 -4.59
C LEU A 174 8.33 1.95 -3.60
N VAL A 175 8.01 2.88 -2.70
CA VAL A 175 6.85 2.80 -1.81
C VAL A 175 5.56 2.74 -2.62
N GLU A 176 5.39 3.60 -3.62
CA GLU A 176 4.21 3.62 -4.48
C GLU A 176 4.12 2.39 -5.38
N VAL A 177 5.24 1.91 -5.95
CA VAL A 177 5.28 0.63 -6.68
C VAL A 177 4.81 -0.52 -5.77
N ARG A 178 5.39 -0.61 -4.57
CA ARG A 178 5.02 -1.64 -3.57
C ARG A 178 3.54 -1.55 -3.19
N ARG A 179 3.05 -0.35 -2.95
CA ARG A 179 1.63 -0.11 -2.64
C ARG A 179 0.76 -0.61 -3.78
N LEU A 180 1.09 -0.26 -5.01
CA LEU A 180 0.32 -0.62 -6.20
C LEU A 180 0.28 -2.13 -6.43
N VAL A 181 1.42 -2.82 -6.41
CA VAL A 181 1.45 -4.27 -6.66
C VAL A 181 0.70 -5.07 -5.59
N ARG A 182 0.73 -4.62 -4.33
CA ARG A 182 -0.06 -5.20 -3.25
C ARG A 182 -1.54 -4.92 -3.42
N TYR A 183 -1.91 -3.69 -3.78
CA TYR A 183 -3.31 -3.32 -4.00
C TYR A 183 -3.97 -4.12 -5.13
N LEU A 184 -3.18 -4.46 -6.14
CA LEU A 184 -3.62 -5.27 -7.28
C LEU A 184 -3.63 -6.78 -7.01
N ASP A 185 -3.22 -7.23 -5.82
CA ASP A 185 -2.99 -8.63 -5.43
C ASP A 185 -2.11 -9.39 -6.44
N ILE A 186 -1.05 -8.73 -6.95
CA ILE A 186 -0.14 -9.37 -7.90
C ILE A 186 1.22 -9.70 -7.29
N CYS A 187 1.64 -9.02 -6.22
CA CYS A 187 2.89 -9.26 -5.50
C CYS A 187 2.68 -8.87 -4.02
N ASP A 188 3.26 -9.61 -3.08
CA ASP A 188 3.20 -9.26 -1.65
C ASP A 188 4.09 -8.04 -1.29
N GLY A 189 5.02 -7.68 -2.18
CA GLY A 189 5.89 -6.52 -2.06
C GLY A 189 6.98 -6.65 -0.99
N ASN A 190 7.36 -7.86 -0.58
CA ASN A 190 8.38 -8.10 0.44
C ASN A 190 9.81 -8.07 -0.12
N MET A 191 10.59 -7.06 0.27
CA MET A 191 12.00 -7.00 -0.14
C MET A 191 12.90 -7.96 0.64
N GLU A 192 12.56 -8.28 1.89
CA GLU A 192 13.40 -9.13 2.75
C GLU A 192 13.37 -10.59 2.27
N GLU A 193 12.19 -11.07 1.86
CA GLU A 193 12.00 -12.38 1.24
C GLU A 193 12.41 -12.40 -0.24
N GLY A 194 12.67 -11.22 -0.83
CA GLY A 194 13.15 -11.06 -2.21
C GLY A 194 12.06 -11.10 -3.28
N SER A 195 10.78 -11.03 -2.89
CA SER A 195 9.67 -10.96 -3.84
C SER A 195 9.57 -9.60 -4.54
N LEU A 196 10.09 -8.55 -3.91
CA LEU A 196 10.30 -7.24 -4.54
C LEU A 196 11.79 -6.87 -4.52
N ARG A 197 12.39 -6.70 -5.70
CA ARG A 197 13.81 -6.33 -5.85
C ARG A 197 13.94 -5.07 -6.68
N CYS A 198 15.04 -4.36 -6.50
CA CYS A 198 15.33 -3.13 -7.24
C CYS A 198 16.82 -3.04 -7.56
N ASP A 199 17.13 -2.81 -8.83
CA ASP A 199 18.45 -2.36 -9.27
C ASP A 199 18.36 -0.86 -9.63
N ALA A 200 19.42 -0.11 -9.32
CA ALA A 200 19.44 1.35 -9.52
C ALA A 200 20.47 1.74 -10.58
N ASN A 201 20.00 2.42 -11.63
CA ASN A 201 20.85 3.04 -12.64
C ASN A 201 21.09 4.51 -12.27
N ILE A 202 22.30 4.85 -11.84
CA ILE A 202 22.63 6.14 -11.23
C ILE A 202 23.64 6.89 -12.11
N SER A 203 23.33 8.15 -12.41
CA SER A 203 24.24 9.09 -13.06
C SER A 203 24.11 10.47 -12.45
N VAL A 204 25.16 11.30 -12.58
CA VAL A 204 25.09 12.74 -12.30
C VAL A 204 25.41 13.53 -13.56
N ARG A 205 24.78 14.70 -13.70
CA ARG A 205 25.08 15.67 -14.76
C ARG A 205 25.24 17.06 -14.19
N ARG A 206 25.96 17.95 -14.88
CA ARG A 206 26.08 19.35 -14.44
C ARG A 206 24.72 20.04 -14.53
N LYS A 207 24.39 20.84 -13.53
CA LYS A 207 23.15 21.66 -13.56
C LYS A 207 23.12 22.54 -14.81
N GLY A 208 21.94 22.64 -15.41
CA GLY A 208 21.72 23.40 -16.65
C GLY A 208 22.05 22.63 -17.94
N THR A 209 22.58 21.40 -17.84
CA THR A 209 22.78 20.52 -19.01
C THR A 209 21.61 19.55 -19.19
N THR A 210 21.33 19.18 -20.43
CA THR A 210 20.26 18.23 -20.77
C THR A 210 20.78 16.82 -21.08
N ALA A 211 22.04 16.70 -21.54
CA ALA A 211 22.66 15.42 -21.82
C ALA A 211 22.85 14.59 -20.54
N PHE A 212 22.56 13.29 -20.62
CA PHE A 212 22.81 12.36 -19.53
C PHE A 212 24.30 12.04 -19.40
N GLY A 213 24.76 11.86 -18.17
CA GLY A 213 26.09 11.34 -17.88
C GLY A 213 26.18 9.83 -18.12
N THR A 214 27.38 9.27 -17.90
CA THR A 214 27.55 7.81 -17.89
C THR A 214 26.85 7.23 -16.67
N ARG A 215 26.07 6.16 -16.86
CA ARG A 215 25.39 5.46 -15.77
C ARG A 215 26.27 4.42 -15.09
N THR A 216 26.07 4.26 -13.79
CA THR A 216 26.51 3.12 -12.99
C THR A 216 25.28 2.33 -12.55
N GLU A 217 25.27 1.03 -12.79
CA GLU A 217 24.23 0.13 -12.30
C GLU A 217 24.64 -0.40 -10.91
N VAL A 218 23.81 -0.22 -9.89
CA VAL A 218 24.04 -0.74 -8.55
C VAL A 218 23.01 -1.83 -8.25
N LYS A 219 23.52 -3.03 -7.93
CA LYS A 219 22.75 -4.23 -7.60
C LYS A 219 22.79 -4.55 -6.10
N ASN A 220 21.99 -5.55 -5.69
CA ASN A 220 21.89 -6.09 -4.34
C ASN A 220 21.34 -5.08 -3.31
N LEU A 221 20.27 -4.38 -3.68
CA LEU A 221 19.61 -3.39 -2.84
C LEU A 221 18.41 -4.00 -2.11
N ASN A 222 18.67 -4.63 -0.95
CA ASN A 222 17.66 -5.43 -0.22
C ASN A 222 16.62 -4.61 0.58
N SER A 223 16.65 -3.27 0.54
CA SER A 223 15.65 -2.43 1.20
C SER A 223 15.56 -1.06 0.53
N PHE A 224 14.40 -0.38 0.64
CA PHE A 224 14.24 0.98 0.11
C PHE A 224 15.28 1.95 0.66
N LYS A 225 15.62 1.81 1.95
CA LYS A 225 16.67 2.62 2.59
C LYS A 225 18.05 2.33 2.03
N ASN A 226 18.36 1.08 1.67
CA ASN A 226 19.61 0.74 1.00
C ASN A 226 19.68 1.34 -0.41
N VAL A 227 18.56 1.40 -1.14
CA VAL A 227 18.48 2.12 -2.43
C VAL A 227 18.83 3.60 -2.25
N GLN A 228 18.23 4.29 -1.27
CA GLN A 228 18.56 5.70 -0.98
C GLN A 228 20.05 5.90 -0.69
N ARG A 229 20.60 5.10 0.22
CA ARG A 229 22.02 5.20 0.62
C ARG A 229 22.96 4.92 -0.54
N ALA A 230 22.64 3.93 -1.37
CA ALA A 230 23.42 3.61 -2.56
C ALA A 230 23.42 4.75 -3.58
N ILE A 231 22.24 5.36 -3.82
CA ILE A 231 22.09 6.54 -4.68
C ILE A 231 22.92 7.71 -4.16
N GLU A 232 22.83 8.03 -2.88
CA GLU A 232 23.56 9.15 -2.27
C GLU A 232 25.08 8.96 -2.35
N PHE A 233 25.55 7.75 -2.00
CA PHE A 233 26.96 7.40 -2.06
C PHE A 233 27.49 7.48 -3.50
N GLU A 234 26.78 6.87 -4.45
CA GLU A 234 27.22 6.81 -5.84
C GLU A 234 27.16 8.18 -6.51
N ALA A 235 26.16 9.01 -6.20
CA ALA A 235 26.09 10.38 -6.68
C ALA A 235 27.27 11.22 -6.18
N GLN A 236 27.63 11.10 -4.89
CA GLN A 236 28.80 11.76 -4.32
C GLN A 236 30.09 11.29 -5.01
N ARG A 237 30.29 9.96 -5.11
CA ARG A 237 31.47 9.37 -5.76
C ARG A 237 31.63 9.85 -7.21
N GLN A 238 30.55 9.83 -7.99
CA GLN A 238 30.62 10.26 -9.39
C GLN A 238 30.94 11.75 -9.50
N SER A 239 30.35 12.57 -8.64
CA SER A 239 30.59 14.02 -8.62
C SER A 239 32.06 14.34 -8.28
N GLU A 240 32.63 13.70 -7.25
CA GLU A 240 34.04 13.87 -6.86
C GLU A 240 35.01 13.48 -7.98
N VAL A 241 34.74 12.36 -8.67
CA VAL A 241 35.56 11.93 -9.82
C VAL A 241 35.51 12.95 -10.96
N LEU A 242 34.32 13.46 -11.28
CA LEU A 242 34.13 14.43 -12.36
C LEU A 242 34.69 15.81 -12.01
N GLU A 243 34.63 16.23 -10.75
CA GLU A 243 35.23 17.47 -10.26
C GLU A 243 36.76 17.41 -10.27
N ALA A 244 37.34 16.25 -10.01
CA ALA A 244 38.77 16.00 -10.16
C ALA A 244 39.24 15.90 -11.63
N GLY A 245 38.34 16.06 -12.61
CA GLY A 245 38.64 15.96 -14.04
C GLY A 245 38.74 14.53 -14.57
N GLY A 246 38.31 13.53 -13.78
CA GLY A 246 38.21 12.14 -14.20
C GLY A 246 36.97 11.85 -15.07
N THR A 247 36.79 10.59 -15.43
CA THR A 247 35.65 10.12 -16.22
C THR A 247 34.94 8.95 -15.53
N ILE A 248 33.62 8.88 -15.71
CA ILE A 248 32.81 7.74 -15.23
C ILE A 248 32.74 6.71 -16.35
N SER A 249 33.14 5.48 -16.05
CA SER A 249 32.92 4.31 -16.89
C SER A 249 31.60 3.65 -16.53
N MET A 250 30.95 3.01 -17.52
CA MET A 250 29.73 2.24 -17.24
C MET A 250 30.14 0.92 -16.60
N GLU A 251 29.79 0.74 -15.32
CA GLU A 251 30.12 -0.45 -14.54
C GLU A 251 28.91 -0.95 -13.74
N THR A 252 28.95 -2.24 -13.37
CA THR A 252 28.01 -2.83 -12.42
C THR A 252 28.69 -2.90 -11.07
N ARG A 253 28.08 -2.29 -10.06
CA ARG A 253 28.56 -2.26 -8.66
C ARG A 253 27.58 -3.01 -7.76
N THR A 254 28.07 -3.48 -6.61
CA THR A 254 27.25 -4.00 -5.51
C THR A 254 27.26 -3.01 -4.36
N PHE A 255 26.18 -2.96 -3.59
CA PHE A 255 26.11 -2.17 -2.35
C PHE A 255 26.50 -3.02 -1.14
N ASP A 256 27.45 -2.53 -0.33
CA ASP A 256 27.78 -3.08 1.00
C ASP A 256 26.96 -2.31 2.04
N ALA A 257 25.88 -2.93 2.52
CA ALA A 257 24.96 -2.27 3.45
C ALA A 257 25.59 -1.95 4.82
N ALA A 258 26.59 -2.74 5.25
CA ALA A 258 27.27 -2.57 6.53
C ALA A 258 28.20 -1.36 6.49
N LYS A 259 28.93 -1.18 5.39
CA LYS A 259 29.83 -0.02 5.20
C LYS A 259 29.13 1.19 4.61
N GLY A 260 27.98 1.01 3.95
CA GLY A 260 27.28 2.07 3.23
C GLY A 260 28.01 2.53 1.96
N THR A 261 28.79 1.65 1.33
CA THR A 261 29.61 1.96 0.16
C THR A 261 29.25 1.07 -1.03
N THR A 262 29.61 1.49 -2.24
CA THR A 262 29.50 0.66 -3.44
C THR A 262 30.86 0.09 -3.83
N MET A 263 30.90 -1.17 -4.27
CA MET A 263 32.10 -1.85 -4.76
C MET A 263 31.90 -2.28 -6.21
N SER A 264 32.90 -2.08 -7.06
CA SER A 264 32.84 -2.56 -8.45
C SER A 264 32.90 -4.09 -8.47
N LEU A 265 31.92 -4.73 -9.10
CA LEU A 265 31.91 -6.18 -9.29
C LEU A 265 32.69 -6.59 -10.54
N ARG A 266 32.66 -5.76 -11.57
CA ARG A 266 33.26 -6.03 -12.89
C ARG A 266 33.51 -4.74 -13.67
N SER A 267 34.68 -4.64 -14.31
CA SER A 267 34.98 -3.61 -15.32
C SER A 267 34.59 -4.09 -16.72
N LYS A 268 34.24 -3.14 -17.59
CA LYS A 268 33.45 -3.35 -18.81
C LYS A 268 34.28 -3.74 -20.05
N GLU A 269 35.14 -4.76 -19.96
CA GLU A 269 35.69 -5.37 -21.18
C GLU A 269 34.67 -6.30 -21.88
N MET A 270 33.53 -6.60 -21.25
CA MET A 270 32.49 -7.46 -21.80
C MET A 270 31.13 -6.76 -21.64
N ALA A 271 30.71 -5.94 -22.62
CA ALA A 271 29.27 -5.73 -22.77
C ALA A 271 28.67 -7.12 -23.02
N HIS A 272 27.91 -7.65 -22.06
CA HIS A 272 27.39 -9.01 -22.18
C HIS A 272 26.46 -9.07 -23.40
N ASP A 273 26.96 -9.68 -24.47
CA ASP A 273 26.13 -10.07 -25.59
C ASP A 273 25.23 -11.22 -25.12
N TYR A 274 24.08 -10.85 -24.55
CA TYR A 274 23.04 -11.79 -24.14
C TYR A 274 22.39 -12.51 -25.33
N ARG A 275 22.79 -12.18 -26.58
CA ARG A 275 22.33 -12.80 -27.82
C ARG A 275 20.81 -12.95 -27.82
N TYR A 276 20.09 -11.84 -27.58
CA TYR A 276 18.63 -11.87 -27.55
C TYR A 276 18.10 -12.37 -28.90
N PHE A 277 17.15 -13.31 -28.86
CA PHE A 277 16.36 -13.71 -30.01
C PHE A 277 14.97 -14.19 -29.57
N PRO A 278 13.96 -14.15 -30.45
CA PRO A 278 12.62 -14.60 -30.12
C PRO A 278 12.62 -16.06 -29.64
N GLU A 279 11.88 -16.36 -28.57
CA GLU A 279 11.68 -17.70 -28.03
C GLU A 279 10.84 -18.53 -29.02
N PRO A 280 11.42 -19.50 -29.75
CA PRO A 280 10.69 -20.24 -30.76
C PRO A 280 9.67 -21.24 -30.18
N ASP A 281 9.85 -21.66 -28.92
CA ASP A 281 9.01 -22.69 -28.30
C ASP A 281 7.68 -22.12 -27.81
N ILE A 282 7.57 -20.80 -27.71
CA ILE A 282 6.35 -20.08 -27.30
C ILE A 282 5.81 -19.27 -28.48
N GLN A 283 4.58 -19.57 -28.89
CA GLN A 283 3.91 -18.79 -29.93
C GLN A 283 3.70 -17.33 -29.49
N PRO A 284 3.73 -16.36 -30.44
CA PRO A 284 3.44 -14.97 -30.13
C PRO A 284 2.10 -14.79 -29.40
N LEU A 285 2.13 -14.05 -28.29
CA LEU A 285 0.96 -13.74 -27.50
C LEU A 285 0.19 -12.58 -28.13
N THR A 286 -1.14 -12.73 -28.21
CA THR A 286 -2.07 -11.66 -28.65
C THR A 286 -2.99 -11.31 -27.49
N VAL A 287 -3.10 -10.02 -27.18
CA VAL A 287 -3.98 -9.50 -26.13
C VAL A 287 -5.16 -8.79 -26.78
N THR A 288 -6.36 -9.34 -26.59
CA THR A 288 -7.60 -8.77 -27.16
C THR A 288 -8.14 -7.61 -26.31
N GLU A 289 -8.88 -6.69 -26.94
CA GLU A 289 -9.60 -5.63 -26.20
C GLU A 289 -10.56 -6.20 -25.16
N ALA A 290 -11.25 -7.31 -25.49
CA ALA A 290 -12.15 -7.98 -24.55
C ALA A 290 -11.41 -8.47 -23.30
N LYS A 291 -10.20 -9.00 -23.43
CA LYS A 291 -9.38 -9.41 -22.29
C LYS A 291 -8.95 -8.21 -21.45
N LYS A 292 -8.52 -7.11 -22.08
CA LYS A 292 -8.15 -5.87 -21.36
C LYS A 292 -9.33 -5.32 -20.56
N GLU A 293 -10.52 -5.30 -21.15
CA GLU A 293 -11.72 -4.80 -20.48
C GLU A 293 -12.18 -5.74 -19.35
N ALA A 294 -12.10 -7.05 -19.55
CA ALA A 294 -12.40 -8.01 -18.48
C ALA A 294 -11.47 -7.82 -17.27
N ILE A 295 -10.17 -7.63 -17.51
CA ILE A 295 -9.20 -7.36 -16.45
C ILE A 295 -9.47 -6.01 -15.78
N ARG A 296 -9.73 -4.95 -16.56
CA ARG A 296 -10.08 -3.61 -16.04
C ARG A 296 -11.29 -3.65 -15.11
N LYS A 297 -12.36 -4.37 -15.48
CA LYS A 297 -13.57 -4.51 -14.64
C LYS A 297 -13.34 -5.31 -13.37
N ALA A 298 -12.39 -6.24 -13.38
CA ALA A 298 -12.04 -7.06 -12.23
C ALA A 298 -11.03 -6.39 -11.29
N MET A 299 -10.42 -5.27 -11.70
CA MET A 299 -9.48 -4.53 -10.86
C MET A 299 -10.21 -3.86 -9.68
N PRO A 300 -9.60 -3.85 -8.49
CA PRO A 300 -10.08 -2.98 -7.42
C PRO A 300 -9.89 -1.51 -7.83
N PRO A 301 -10.69 -0.58 -7.27
CA PRO A 301 -10.47 0.84 -7.47
C PRO A 301 -9.06 1.21 -7.02
N LEU A 302 -8.33 2.02 -7.81
CA LEU A 302 -6.94 2.29 -7.49
C LEU A 302 -6.81 3.22 -6.28
N PRO A 303 -5.74 3.13 -5.46
CA PRO A 303 -5.58 3.94 -4.27
C PRO A 303 -5.70 5.44 -4.55
N ARG A 304 -5.11 5.89 -5.65
CA ARG A 304 -5.13 7.30 -6.06
C ARG A 304 -6.49 7.77 -6.55
N GLU A 305 -7.23 6.92 -7.26
CA GLU A 305 -8.59 7.22 -7.71
C GLU A 305 -9.53 7.39 -6.50
N LEU A 306 -9.40 6.51 -5.51
CA LEU A 306 -10.12 6.63 -4.25
C LEU A 306 -9.70 7.87 -3.48
N TYR A 307 -8.40 8.13 -3.35
CA TYR A 307 -7.87 9.30 -2.64
C TYR A 307 -8.45 10.60 -3.21
N ALA A 308 -8.40 10.75 -4.54
CA ALA A 308 -8.95 11.90 -5.23
C ALA A 308 -10.47 12.02 -5.03
N ARG A 309 -11.21 10.91 -5.10
CA ARG A 309 -12.66 10.91 -4.88
C ARG A 309 -13.04 11.23 -3.44
N TYR A 310 -12.30 10.73 -2.46
CA TYR A 310 -12.54 11.00 -1.04
C TYR A 310 -12.40 12.47 -0.69
N ILE A 311 -11.45 13.17 -1.30
CA ILE A 311 -11.29 14.60 -1.11
C ILE A 311 -12.36 15.37 -1.89
N SER A 312 -12.44 15.14 -3.21
CA SER A 312 -13.26 15.98 -4.10
C SER A 312 -14.77 15.75 -4.00
N VAL A 313 -15.20 14.52 -3.72
CA VAL A 313 -16.62 14.15 -3.68
C VAL A 313 -17.11 14.00 -2.24
N LEU A 314 -16.32 13.40 -1.35
CA LEU A 314 -16.74 13.16 0.04
C LEU A 314 -16.32 14.27 1.02
N GLY A 315 -15.49 15.23 0.59
CA GLY A 315 -15.04 16.35 1.42
C GLY A 315 -14.12 15.93 2.57
N LEU A 316 -13.45 14.78 2.47
CA LEU A 316 -12.48 14.35 3.47
C LEU A 316 -11.18 15.16 3.39
N SER A 317 -10.45 15.24 4.51
CA SER A 317 -9.13 15.86 4.50
C SER A 317 -8.12 14.98 3.74
N PRO A 318 -7.04 15.56 3.19
CA PRO A 318 -5.93 14.80 2.60
C PRO A 318 -5.37 13.72 3.54
N TYR A 319 -5.30 14.04 4.84
CA TYR A 319 -4.84 13.10 5.87
C TYR A 319 -5.77 11.88 5.98
N ASP A 320 -7.08 12.11 6.12
CA ASP A 320 -8.06 11.02 6.26
C ASP A 320 -8.09 10.16 5.00
N ALA A 321 -8.10 10.79 3.82
CA ALA A 321 -8.09 10.09 2.54
C ALA A 321 -6.83 9.25 2.36
N GLY A 322 -5.67 9.76 2.80
CA GLY A 322 -4.40 9.04 2.79
C GLY A 322 -4.46 7.76 3.61
N ILE A 323 -4.94 7.86 4.86
CA ILE A 323 -5.05 6.69 5.76
C ILE A 323 -6.05 5.66 5.24
N LEU A 324 -7.23 6.08 4.80
CA LEU A 324 -8.28 5.16 4.34
C LEU A 324 -7.89 4.41 3.07
N THR A 325 -7.05 5.01 2.23
CA THR A 325 -6.61 4.41 0.96
C THR A 325 -5.25 3.73 1.06
N ASP A 326 -4.57 3.79 2.21
CA ASP A 326 -3.22 3.26 2.40
C ASP A 326 -3.15 1.76 2.08
N ASN A 327 -4.11 1.00 2.60
CA ASN A 327 -4.27 -0.42 2.32
C ASN A 327 -5.61 -0.71 1.63
N LYS A 328 -5.62 -1.76 0.81
CA LYS A 328 -6.78 -2.17 0.00
C LYS A 328 -7.97 -2.57 0.85
N GLU A 329 -7.74 -3.33 1.90
CA GLU A 329 -8.79 -3.99 2.67
C GLU A 329 -9.62 -2.94 3.44
N THR A 330 -8.96 -1.98 4.08
CA THR A 330 -9.56 -0.81 4.72
C THR A 330 -10.33 0.03 3.71
N ALA A 331 -9.76 0.27 2.53
CA ALA A 331 -10.43 1.04 1.49
C ALA A 331 -11.71 0.34 1.00
N LEU A 332 -11.65 -0.96 0.72
CA LEU A 332 -12.83 -1.74 0.30
C LEU A 332 -13.88 -1.82 1.41
N TYR A 333 -13.47 -1.96 2.66
CA TYR A 333 -14.39 -1.92 3.80
C TYR A 333 -15.08 -0.55 3.92
N TYR A 334 -14.34 0.53 3.75
CA TYR A 334 -14.89 1.89 3.76
C TYR A 334 -15.81 2.14 2.55
N GLU A 335 -15.46 1.66 1.37
CA GLU A 335 -16.34 1.68 0.19
C GLU A 335 -17.65 0.96 0.42
N GLU A 336 -17.60 -0.21 1.05
CA GLU A 336 -18.81 -0.96 1.40
C GLU A 336 -19.63 -0.18 2.45
N LEU A 337 -18.98 0.39 3.46
CA LEU A 337 -19.63 1.20 4.49
C LEU A 337 -20.39 2.40 3.90
N LEU A 338 -19.81 3.10 2.93
CA LEU A 338 -20.43 4.23 2.23
C LEU A 338 -21.71 3.87 1.47
N LYS A 339 -21.93 2.60 1.12
CA LYS A 339 -23.21 2.15 0.52
C LYS A 339 -24.37 2.18 1.52
N HIS A 340 -24.06 2.10 2.81
CA HIS A 340 -25.03 1.99 3.90
C HIS A 340 -25.15 3.27 4.75
N THR A 341 -24.26 4.25 4.56
CA THR A 341 -24.34 5.54 5.27
C THR A 341 -24.02 6.73 4.37
N GLY A 342 -24.80 7.81 4.50
CA GLY A 342 -24.52 9.10 3.86
C GLY A 342 -23.49 9.95 4.61
N ASN A 343 -23.12 9.58 5.85
CA ASN A 343 -22.20 10.34 6.67
C ASN A 343 -20.75 9.86 6.48
N ALA A 344 -20.16 10.24 5.35
CA ALA A 344 -18.81 9.82 4.97
C ALA A 344 -17.74 10.18 6.00
N LYS A 345 -17.87 11.34 6.67
CA LYS A 345 -16.91 11.79 7.70
C LYS A 345 -17.02 10.98 8.98
N ALA A 346 -18.23 10.68 9.46
CA ALA A 346 -18.39 9.80 10.62
C ALA A 346 -17.86 8.39 10.33
N ALA A 347 -18.19 7.85 9.15
CA ALA A 347 -17.65 6.57 8.69
C ALA A 347 -16.11 6.55 8.67
N ALA A 348 -15.47 7.61 8.15
CA ALA A 348 -14.03 7.75 8.12
C ALA A 348 -13.44 7.75 9.55
N ASN A 349 -14.04 8.50 10.47
CA ASN A 349 -13.60 8.58 11.86
C ASN A 349 -13.70 7.21 12.56
N TRP A 350 -14.79 6.46 12.35
CA TRP A 350 -14.96 5.13 12.94
C TRP A 350 -13.94 4.12 12.41
N VAL A 351 -13.71 4.11 11.10
CA VAL A 351 -12.74 3.21 10.47
C VAL A 351 -11.31 3.52 10.95
N MET A 352 -10.92 4.79 11.03
CA MET A 352 -9.58 5.18 11.47
C MET A 352 -9.37 5.17 12.99
N GLY A 353 -10.46 5.25 13.77
CA GLY A 353 -10.47 5.26 15.22
C GLY A 353 -10.69 3.86 15.79
N ASP A 354 -11.90 3.59 16.28
CA ASP A 354 -12.25 2.36 17.02
C ASP A 354 -11.96 1.08 16.23
N VAL A 355 -12.27 1.04 14.93
CA VAL A 355 -12.02 -0.15 14.10
C VAL A 355 -10.52 -0.40 13.98
N ARG A 356 -9.73 0.62 13.63
CA ARG A 356 -8.26 0.50 13.53
C ARG A 356 -7.62 0.15 14.88
N SER A 357 -8.08 0.72 15.98
CA SER A 357 -7.59 0.36 17.33
C SER A 357 -7.84 -1.11 17.62
N TRP A 358 -9.06 -1.59 17.35
CA TRP A 358 -9.44 -2.98 17.59
C TRP A 358 -8.57 -3.97 16.79
N ILE A 359 -8.32 -3.66 15.51
CA ILE A 359 -7.48 -4.45 14.61
C ILE A 359 -6.03 -4.49 15.12
N ASN A 360 -5.47 -3.32 15.44
CA ASN A 360 -4.08 -3.19 15.88
C ASN A 360 -3.82 -3.89 17.22
N GLU A 361 -4.72 -3.76 18.19
CA GLU A 361 -4.62 -4.41 19.51
C GLU A 361 -4.54 -5.93 19.43
N ARG A 362 -5.08 -6.53 18.37
CA ARG A 362 -5.12 -7.99 18.16
C ARG A 362 -4.09 -8.49 17.14
N GLY A 363 -3.35 -7.59 16.49
CA GLY A 363 -2.47 -7.94 15.39
C GLY A 363 -3.21 -8.56 14.21
N PHE A 364 -4.47 -8.18 14.01
CA PHE A 364 -5.33 -8.70 12.94
C PHE A 364 -5.23 -7.82 11.68
N THR A 365 -5.80 -8.29 10.58
CA THR A 365 -6.04 -7.51 9.36
C THR A 365 -7.51 -7.12 9.24
N MET A 366 -7.84 -6.24 8.29
CA MET A 366 -9.24 -5.83 8.08
C MET A 366 -10.11 -7.01 7.62
N HIS A 367 -9.54 -8.01 6.95
CA HIS A 367 -10.26 -9.24 6.61
C HIS A 367 -10.75 -10.03 7.83
N GLN A 368 -10.09 -9.89 8.97
CA GLN A 368 -10.45 -10.58 10.21
C GLN A 368 -11.40 -9.74 11.09
N PHE A 369 -11.78 -8.55 10.64
CA PHE A 369 -12.71 -7.69 11.37
C PHE A 369 -14.14 -8.24 11.28
N PRO A 370 -14.78 -8.59 12.41
CA PRO A 370 -16.02 -9.37 12.39
C PRO A 370 -17.29 -8.53 12.13
N VAL A 371 -17.21 -7.20 12.24
CA VAL A 371 -18.39 -6.33 12.07
C VAL A 371 -18.56 -6.01 10.59
N LYS A 372 -19.73 -6.33 10.04
CA LYS A 372 -20.08 -6.00 8.66
C LYS A 372 -20.31 -4.49 8.53
N ALA A 373 -20.01 -3.96 7.35
CA ALA A 373 -20.19 -2.55 7.01
C ALA A 373 -21.61 -2.02 7.32
N GLU A 374 -22.66 -2.79 7.00
CA GLU A 374 -24.06 -2.45 7.30
C GLU A 374 -24.31 -2.25 8.80
N GLN A 375 -23.69 -3.07 9.65
CA GLN A 375 -23.86 -2.99 11.10
C GLN A 375 -23.19 -1.74 11.67
N LEU A 376 -21.99 -1.43 11.17
CA LEU A 376 -21.30 -0.20 11.56
C LEU A 376 -22.05 1.04 11.07
N ALA A 377 -22.62 1.00 9.86
CA ALA A 377 -23.52 2.06 9.38
C ALA A 377 -24.75 2.23 10.27
N GLY A 378 -25.36 1.13 10.74
CA GLY A 378 -26.45 1.16 11.71
C GLY A 378 -26.05 1.82 13.03
N LEU A 379 -24.84 1.54 13.52
CA LEU A 379 -24.30 2.22 14.71
C LEU A 379 -24.12 3.72 14.47
N ILE A 380 -23.59 4.12 13.30
CA ILE A 380 -23.45 5.53 12.91
C ILE A 380 -24.82 6.21 12.86
N ALA A 381 -25.82 5.55 12.27
CA ALA A 381 -27.19 6.08 12.17
C ALA A 381 -27.84 6.31 13.55
N LEU A 382 -27.56 5.45 14.55
CA LEU A 382 -28.02 5.66 15.93
C LEU A 382 -27.38 6.90 16.56
N ILE A 383 -26.10 7.19 16.25
CA ILE A 383 -25.40 8.38 16.74
C ILE A 383 -25.95 9.63 16.04
N ASP A 384 -26.04 9.61 14.72
CA ASP A 384 -26.53 10.73 13.91
C ASP A 384 -27.99 11.08 14.25
N GLY A 385 -28.80 10.06 14.56
CA GLY A 385 -30.17 10.22 15.05
C GLY A 385 -30.28 10.62 16.52
N GLY A 386 -29.17 10.80 17.24
CA GLY A 386 -29.16 11.17 18.67
C GLY A 386 -29.71 10.09 19.61
N LYS A 387 -29.92 8.87 19.12
CA LYS A 387 -30.41 7.73 19.90
C LYS A 387 -29.34 7.14 20.81
N VAL A 388 -28.06 7.32 20.48
CA VAL A 388 -26.91 6.85 21.28
C VAL A 388 -25.82 7.91 21.24
N SER A 389 -25.18 8.19 22.38
CA SER A 389 -24.02 9.09 22.40
C SER A 389 -22.77 8.39 21.84
N HIS A 390 -21.83 9.16 21.25
CA HIS A 390 -20.59 8.59 20.74
C HIS A 390 -19.84 7.75 21.78
N THR A 391 -19.77 8.22 23.03
CA THR A 391 -19.10 7.50 24.13
C THR A 391 -19.74 6.14 24.39
N VAL A 392 -21.08 6.07 24.45
CA VAL A 392 -21.79 4.81 24.66
C VAL A 392 -21.65 3.88 23.45
N ALA A 393 -21.69 4.45 22.24
CA ALA A 393 -21.49 3.69 21.02
C ALA A 393 -20.10 3.02 20.98
N SER A 394 -19.04 3.79 21.27
CA SER A 394 -17.66 3.31 21.26
C SER A 394 -17.36 2.34 22.40
N GLN A 395 -17.74 2.65 23.64
CA GLN A 395 -17.34 1.86 24.80
C GLN A 395 -18.23 0.63 25.07
N LYS A 396 -19.46 0.61 24.56
CA LYS A 396 -20.43 -0.46 24.88
C LYS A 396 -21.00 -1.13 23.63
N LEU A 397 -21.59 -0.36 22.73
CA LEU A 397 -22.29 -0.93 21.58
C LEU A 397 -21.34 -1.57 20.56
N PHE A 398 -20.21 -0.93 20.27
CA PHE A 398 -19.21 -1.43 19.34
C PHE A 398 -18.57 -2.76 19.82
N PRO A 399 -18.14 -2.91 21.10
CA PRO A 399 -17.72 -4.20 21.62
C PRO A 399 -18.80 -5.30 21.51
N LEU A 400 -20.08 -4.96 21.72
CA LEU A 400 -21.18 -5.92 21.55
C LEU A 400 -21.35 -6.33 20.08
N LEU A 401 -21.22 -5.40 19.14
CA LEU A 401 -21.25 -5.71 17.70
C LEU A 401 -20.12 -6.65 17.29
N VAL A 402 -18.92 -6.44 17.83
CA VAL A 402 -17.78 -7.34 17.61
C VAL A 402 -18.07 -8.75 18.11
N LEU A 403 -18.68 -8.88 19.31
CA LEU A 403 -19.01 -10.18 19.91
C LEU A 403 -20.19 -10.89 19.23
N HIS A 404 -21.15 -10.10 18.72
CA HIS A 404 -22.39 -10.59 18.14
C HIS A 404 -22.55 -10.09 16.70
N GLY A 405 -21.60 -10.48 15.84
CA GLY A 405 -21.47 -10.03 14.45
C GLY A 405 -22.65 -10.35 13.51
N ASP A 406 -23.72 -10.99 13.98
CA ASP A 406 -24.96 -11.20 13.22
C ASP A 406 -26.13 -10.30 13.64
N ALA A 407 -26.03 -9.63 14.80
CA ALA A 407 -27.10 -8.76 15.30
C ALA A 407 -26.96 -7.32 14.78
N THR A 408 -28.08 -6.62 14.60
CA THR A 408 -28.06 -5.20 14.20
C THR A 408 -27.67 -4.31 15.39
N ALA A 409 -27.09 -3.14 15.11
CA ALA A 409 -26.74 -2.16 16.13
C ALA A 409 -27.96 -1.73 16.97
N GLU A 410 -29.13 -1.56 16.33
CA GLU A 410 -30.37 -1.17 17.01
C GLU A 410 -30.89 -2.28 17.93
N ALA A 411 -30.83 -3.55 17.50
CA ALA A 411 -31.24 -4.68 18.33
C ALA A 411 -30.37 -4.80 19.58
N LEU A 412 -29.04 -4.69 19.43
CA LEU A 412 -28.11 -4.74 20.56
C LEU A 412 -28.28 -3.53 21.49
N ALA A 413 -28.47 -2.34 20.95
CA ALA A 413 -28.70 -1.13 21.74
C ALA A 413 -29.99 -1.24 22.55
N THR A 414 -31.06 -1.78 21.96
CA THR A 414 -32.36 -1.99 22.64
C THR A 414 -32.24 -3.06 23.73
N ALA A 415 -31.70 -4.24 23.39
CA ALA A 415 -31.57 -5.36 24.32
C ALA A 415 -30.70 -5.03 25.54
N ASN A 416 -29.72 -4.14 25.38
CA ASN A 416 -28.82 -3.71 26.46
C ASN A 416 -29.21 -2.35 27.07
N GLY A 417 -30.37 -1.79 26.71
CA GLY A 417 -30.89 -0.55 27.28
C GLY A 417 -29.97 0.67 27.08
N LEU A 418 -29.26 0.72 25.95
CA LEU A 418 -28.26 1.74 25.60
C LEU A 418 -28.85 2.94 24.85
N LEU A 419 -30.13 2.88 24.46
CA LEU A 419 -30.82 3.98 23.81
C LEU A 419 -31.06 5.13 24.79
N LEU A 420 -30.78 6.35 24.33
CA LEU A 420 -31.07 7.58 25.04
C LEU A 420 -32.59 7.84 25.06
N ASP A 421 -33.07 8.37 26.18
CA ASP A 421 -34.43 8.85 26.31
C ASP A 421 -34.51 10.24 25.67
N THR A 422 -35.27 10.35 24.59
CA THR A 422 -35.46 11.60 23.87
C THR A 422 -36.68 12.38 24.36
N ASN A 423 -37.43 11.85 25.34
CA ASN A 423 -38.60 12.49 25.89
C ASN A 423 -38.22 13.62 26.86
N GLU A 424 -38.49 14.87 26.46
CA GLU A 424 -38.20 16.05 27.24
C GLU A 424 -38.97 16.08 28.57
N ASP A 425 -40.18 15.51 28.61
CA ASP A 425 -41.01 15.42 29.83
C ASP A 425 -40.30 14.66 30.96
N VAL A 426 -39.51 13.63 30.62
CA VAL A 426 -38.75 12.83 31.59
C VAL A 426 -37.57 13.64 32.14
N ILE A 427 -36.94 14.46 31.30
CA ILE A 427 -35.86 15.37 31.71
C ILE A 427 -36.43 16.46 32.61
N GLU A 428 -37.53 17.10 32.23
CA GLU A 428 -38.19 18.14 33.04
C GLU A 428 -38.66 17.61 34.39
N ALA A 429 -39.23 16.39 34.43
CA ALA A 429 -39.60 15.74 35.68
C ALA A 429 -38.39 15.53 36.60
N ALA A 430 -37.28 15.04 36.06
CA ALA A 430 -36.04 14.85 36.82
C ALA A 430 -35.44 16.19 37.30
N VAL A 431 -35.48 17.23 36.48
CA VAL A 431 -35.02 18.58 36.85
C VAL A 431 -35.89 19.16 37.98
N ASN A 432 -37.21 19.03 37.91
CA ASN A 432 -38.13 19.45 38.96
C ASN A 432 -37.84 18.72 40.28
N GLU A 433 -37.60 17.40 40.23
CA GLU A 433 -37.25 16.62 41.42
C GLU A 433 -35.92 17.09 42.04
N THR A 434 -34.89 17.32 41.21
CA THR A 434 -33.60 17.83 41.68
C THR A 434 -33.72 19.25 42.25
N MET A 435 -34.52 20.13 41.64
CA MET A 435 -34.76 21.49 42.15
C MET A 435 -35.49 21.46 43.50
N ALA A 436 -36.48 20.57 43.65
CA ALA A 436 -37.20 20.37 44.91
C ALA A 436 -36.30 19.80 46.03
N ARG A 437 -35.29 19.00 45.66
CA ARG A 437 -34.29 18.44 46.60
C ARG A 437 -33.31 19.49 47.12
N TYR A 438 -33.04 20.55 46.34
CA TYR A 438 -32.04 21.57 46.66
C TYR A 438 -32.57 23.02 46.56
N PRO A 439 -33.63 23.39 47.30
CA PRO A 439 -34.25 24.71 47.18
C PRO A 439 -33.28 25.86 47.46
N ASP A 440 -32.41 25.71 48.46
CA ASP A 440 -31.41 26.73 48.82
C ASP A 440 -30.35 26.95 47.72
N LYS A 441 -30.04 25.89 46.97
CA LYS A 441 -29.07 25.95 45.85
C LYS A 441 -29.71 26.57 44.60
N VAL A 442 -31.01 26.36 44.39
CA VAL A 442 -31.76 27.04 43.32
C VAL A 442 -31.77 28.55 43.59
N ALA A 443 -32.05 28.98 44.81
CA ALA A 443 -32.01 30.39 45.20
C ALA A 443 -30.60 30.99 45.01
N ALA A 444 -29.55 30.28 45.43
CA ALA A 444 -28.17 30.72 45.25
C ALA A 444 -27.74 30.82 43.78
N TYR A 445 -28.21 29.91 42.91
CA TYR A 445 -27.96 29.98 41.47
C TYR A 445 -28.64 31.21 40.84
N ARG A 446 -29.90 31.48 41.20
CA ARG A 446 -30.66 32.65 40.74
C ARG A 446 -30.07 33.97 41.26
N ALA A 447 -29.45 33.97 42.44
CA ALA A 447 -28.72 35.11 42.99
C ALA A 447 -27.34 35.36 42.35
N GLY A 448 -26.94 34.57 41.33
CA GLY A 448 -25.74 34.81 40.52
C GLY A 448 -24.63 33.77 40.68
N ASN A 449 -24.78 32.75 41.55
CA ASN A 449 -23.78 31.69 41.68
C ASN A 449 -23.95 30.62 40.57
N LYS A 450 -23.58 30.99 39.34
CA LYS A 450 -23.72 30.13 38.15
C LYS A 450 -22.86 28.86 38.19
N GLY A 451 -21.88 28.77 39.08
CA GLY A 451 -21.07 27.56 39.28
C GLY A 451 -21.87 26.34 39.79
N LEU A 452 -23.08 26.55 40.31
CA LEU A 452 -23.97 25.46 40.75
C LEU A 452 -24.59 24.68 39.58
N LEU A 453 -24.45 25.13 38.33
CA LEU A 453 -24.97 24.41 37.15
C LEU A 453 -24.43 22.98 37.07
N GLY A 454 -23.14 22.78 37.38
CA GLY A 454 -22.51 21.45 37.37
C GLY A 454 -23.11 20.47 38.39
N LEU A 455 -23.59 20.97 39.53
CA LEU A 455 -24.26 20.16 40.55
C LEU A 455 -25.60 19.64 40.03
N PHE A 456 -26.45 20.54 39.51
CA PHE A 456 -27.76 20.18 38.96
C PHE A 456 -27.62 19.24 37.76
N MET A 457 -26.69 19.53 36.85
CA MET A 457 -26.32 18.63 35.75
C MET A 457 -25.95 17.23 36.25
N GLY A 458 -25.07 17.14 37.25
CA GLY A 458 -24.63 15.86 37.80
C GLY A 458 -25.75 15.06 38.44
N ASP A 459 -26.66 15.71 39.17
CA ASP A 459 -27.76 15.02 39.86
C ASP A 459 -28.88 14.59 38.90
N VAL A 460 -29.22 15.41 37.90
CA VAL A 460 -30.19 15.05 36.85
C VAL A 460 -29.65 13.92 35.97
N MET A 461 -28.35 13.93 35.64
CA MET A 461 -27.70 12.81 34.95
C MET A 461 -27.71 11.52 35.78
N LYS A 462 -27.59 11.60 37.11
CA LYS A 462 -27.74 10.44 38.00
C LYS A 462 -29.19 9.93 38.05
N ALA A 463 -30.17 10.82 38.18
CA ALA A 463 -31.58 10.48 38.23
C ALA A 463 -32.05 9.78 36.94
N THR A 464 -31.56 10.25 35.79
CA THR A 464 -31.82 9.64 34.48
C THR A 464 -30.94 8.42 34.18
N LYS A 465 -30.10 7.97 35.14
CA LYS A 465 -29.14 6.86 34.99
C LYS A 465 -28.22 7.01 33.77
N GLY A 466 -27.91 8.25 33.38
CA GLY A 466 -27.11 8.58 32.21
C GLY A 466 -27.81 8.30 30.87
N LYS A 467 -29.14 8.12 30.86
CA LYS A 467 -29.92 7.88 29.64
C LYS A 467 -30.39 9.17 28.95
N ALA A 468 -30.29 10.32 29.60
CA ALA A 468 -30.61 11.60 28.97
C ALA A 468 -29.38 12.17 28.25
N ASP A 469 -29.59 12.82 27.10
CA ASP A 469 -28.53 13.51 26.36
C ASP A 469 -27.96 14.68 27.19
N PRO A 470 -26.65 14.70 27.52
CA PRO A 470 -26.03 15.76 28.30
C PRO A 470 -26.24 17.17 27.74
N ARG A 471 -26.34 17.34 26.42
CA ARG A 471 -26.59 18.66 25.81
C ARG A 471 -28.01 19.13 26.13
N ARG A 472 -29.01 18.28 25.86
CA ARG A 472 -30.41 18.55 26.18
C ARG A 472 -30.64 18.76 27.68
N VAL A 473 -30.01 17.95 28.54
CA VAL A 473 -30.08 18.15 29.99
C VAL A 473 -29.53 19.51 30.38
N ASN A 474 -28.42 19.97 29.78
CA ASN A 474 -27.88 21.30 30.04
C ASN A 474 -28.85 22.40 29.65
N ASP A 475 -29.44 22.30 28.47
CA ASP A 475 -30.40 23.28 27.97
C ASP A 475 -31.65 23.34 28.86
N VAL A 476 -32.24 22.20 29.24
CA VAL A 476 -33.43 22.12 30.09
C VAL A 476 -33.13 22.59 31.51
N VAL A 477 -32.03 22.13 32.13
CA VAL A 477 -31.62 22.56 33.48
C VAL A 477 -31.40 24.07 33.51
N LYS A 478 -30.71 24.62 32.51
CA LYS A 478 -30.44 26.05 32.44
C LYS A 478 -31.74 26.85 32.25
N ARG A 479 -32.61 26.42 31.33
CA ARG A 479 -33.93 27.04 31.07
C ARG A 479 -34.78 27.11 32.33
N MET A 480 -34.92 25.98 33.05
CA MET A 480 -35.75 25.89 34.26
C MET A 480 -35.16 26.64 35.47
N LEU A 481 -33.83 26.65 35.61
CA LEU A 481 -33.17 27.41 36.66
C LEU A 481 -33.21 28.93 36.43
N ASP A 482 -33.07 29.37 35.18
CA ASP A 482 -33.13 30.79 34.79
C ASP A 482 -34.57 31.34 34.79
N GLY A 483 -35.59 30.47 34.81
CA GLY A 483 -37.00 30.86 34.97
C GLY A 483 -37.65 31.37 33.68
N THR A 484 -37.03 31.16 32.53
CA THR A 484 -37.63 31.38 31.20
C THR A 484 -38.52 30.20 30.85
N ASN A 485 -39.79 30.26 31.25
CA ASN A 485 -40.85 29.50 30.59
C ASN A 485 -41.27 30.30 29.35
N ASP A 486 -41.26 29.67 28.18
CA ASP A 486 -42.17 30.06 27.10
C ASP A 486 -43.58 29.55 27.42
#